data_AF-A0A936Q489-F1
#
_entry.id   AF-A0A936Q489-F1
#
_cell.length_a   1.000
_cell.length_b   1.000
_cell.length_c   1.000
_cell.angle_alpha   90.00
_cell.angle_beta   90.00
_cell.angle_gamma   90.00
#
_symmetry.space_group_name_H-M   'P 1'
#
loop_
_entity.id
_entity.type
_entity.pdbx_description
1 polymer ?
#
loop_
_entity_poly.entity_id
_entity_poly.type
_entity_poly.pdbx_seq_one_letter_code
_entity_poly.pdbx_strand_id
1 'polypeptide(L)' 'MREQEIKGKVKKAKGKVKEAVGILSGNKKMEREGSAQRAAGAVQEGLGKARTEVGKALKKIGDAISG' A
#
# COMPACT_ATOMS: atom_id res chain seq x y z
N MET A 1 27.96 -23.98 -25.13
CA MET A 1 27.08 -23.66 -23.98
C MET A 1 27.88 -23.43 -22.70
N ARG A 2 28.69 -22.36 -22.59
CA ARG A 2 29.40 -22.04 -21.32
C ARG A 2 29.47 -20.53 -21.05
N GLU A 3 29.62 -19.71 -22.09
CA GLU A 3 29.67 -18.24 -21.92
C GLU A 3 28.31 -17.61 -21.59
N GLN A 4 27.22 -18.20 -22.09
CA GLN A 4 25.87 -17.66 -21.86
C GLN A 4 25.42 -17.83 -20.40
N GLU A 5 25.79 -18.93 -19.76
CA GLU A 5 25.50 -19.17 -18.34
C GLU A 5 26.28 -18.21 -17.42
N ILE A 6 27.54 -17.94 -17.76
CA ILE A 6 28.38 -16.98 -17.01
C ILE A 6 27.82 -15.56 -17.17
N LYS A 7 27.47 -15.14 -18.40
CA LYS A 7 26.80 -13.85 -18.63
C LYS A 7 25.48 -13.74 -17.87
N GLY A 8 24.72 -14.83 -17.79
CA GLY A 8 23.47 -14.90 -17.01
C GLY A 8 23.71 -14.70 -15.52
N LYS A 9 24.72 -15.36 -14.94
CA LYS A 9 25.08 -15.22 -13.52
C LYS A 9 25.59 -13.82 -13.18
N VAL A 10 26.41 -13.22 -14.04
CA VAL A 10 26.93 -11.84 -13.85
C VAL A 10 25.81 -10.80 -13.93
N LYS A 11 24.87 -10.94 -14.88
CA LYS A 11 23.68 -10.07 -14.95
C LYS A 11 22.81 -10.18 -13.70
N LYS A 12 22.60 -11.38 -13.17
CA LYS A 12 21.86 -11.59 -11.92
C LYS A 12 22.53 -10.94 -10.73
N ALA A 13 23.85 -11.08 -10.59
CA ALA A 13 24.61 -10.44 -9.51
C ALA A 13 24.54 -8.91 -9.58
N LYS A 14 24.76 -8.33 -10.78
CA LYS A 14 24.68 -6.88 -10.99
C LYS A 14 23.26 -6.34 -10.77
N GLY A 15 22.23 -7.11 -11.12
CA GLY A 15 20.83 -6.82 -10.83
C GLY A 15 20.56 -6.74 -9.33
N LYS A 16 20.97 -7.77 -8.57
CA LYS A 16 20.84 -7.80 -7.11
C LYS A 16 21.54 -6.64 -6.42
N VAL A 17 22.74 -6.26 -6.87
CA VAL A 17 23.46 -5.10 -6.33
C VAL A 17 22.72 -3.80 -6.64
N LYS A 18 22.18 -3.65 -7.86
CA LYS A 18 21.41 -2.46 -8.23
C LYS A 18 20.07 -2.37 -7.49
N GLU A 19 19.41 -3.49 -7.23
CA GLU A 19 18.22 -3.57 -6.38
C GLU A 19 18.54 -3.23 -4.93
N ALA A 20 19.61 -3.80 -4.36
CA ALA A 20 20.04 -3.49 -3.00
C ALA A 20 20.40 -2.00 -2.84
N VAL A 21 21.16 -1.44 -3.79
CA VAL A 21 21.47 -0.01 -3.81
C VAL A 21 20.22 0.83 -4.07
N GLY A 22 19.27 0.37 -4.89
CA GLY A 22 17.98 1.05 -5.09
C GLY A 22 17.12 1.07 -3.83
N ILE A 23 17.09 -0.01 -3.06
CA ILE A 23 16.39 -0.10 -1.78
C ILE A 23 17.07 0.78 -0.72
N LEU A 24 18.40 0.75 -0.66
CA LEU A 24 19.21 1.53 0.29
C LEU A 24 19.24 3.03 -0.05
N SER A 25 19.26 3.39 -1.34
CA SER A 25 19.26 4.77 -1.83
C SER A 25 17.84 5.36 -1.95
N GLY A 26 16.84 4.50 -2.13
CA GLY A 26 15.49 4.89 -2.57
C GLY A 26 14.38 4.92 -1.51
N ASN A 27 14.64 4.62 -0.23
CA ASN A 27 13.54 4.57 0.75
C ASN A 27 13.32 5.85 1.58
N LYS A 28 14.21 6.85 1.55
CA LYS A 28 13.94 8.09 2.31
C LYS A 28 12.87 9.00 1.69
N LYS A 29 12.62 8.84 0.37
CA LYS A 29 11.60 9.60 -0.37
C LYS A 29 10.25 8.85 -0.39
N MET A 30 10.27 7.52 -0.56
CA MET A 30 9.07 6.68 -0.56
C MET A 30 8.46 6.48 0.84
N GLU A 31 9.25 6.49 1.92
CA GLU A 31 8.71 6.44 3.29
C GLU A 31 7.93 7.70 3.69
N ARG A 32 8.27 8.87 3.12
CA ARG A 32 7.54 10.13 3.37
C ARG A 32 6.19 10.15 2.64
N GLU A 33 6.15 9.71 1.38
CA GLU A 33 4.89 9.61 0.63
C GLU A 33 3.99 8.48 1.17
N GLY A 34 4.58 7.33 1.55
CA GLY A 34 3.83 6.21 2.14
C GLY A 34 3.26 6.51 3.54
N SER A 35 3.91 7.36 4.33
CA SER A 35 3.37 7.76 5.65
C SER A 35 2.21 8.74 5.52
N ALA A 36 2.28 9.68 4.57
CA ALA A 36 1.15 10.57 4.26
C ALA A 36 -0.05 9.80 3.68
N GLN A 37 0.19 8.83 2.78
CA GLN A 37 -0.88 7.97 2.25
C GLN A 37 -1.49 7.05 3.31
N ARG A 38 -0.71 6.49 4.24
CA ARG A 38 -1.25 5.68 5.34
C ARG A 38 -2.10 6.50 6.30
N ALA A 39 -1.71 7.74 6.60
CA ALA A 39 -2.50 8.63 7.44
C ALA A 39 -3.82 9.02 6.75
N ALA A 40 -3.77 9.38 5.45
CA ALA A 40 -4.97 9.68 4.67
C ALA A 40 -5.90 8.47 4.55
N GLY A 41 -5.35 7.27 4.31
CA GLY A 41 -6.11 6.02 4.24
C GLY A 41 -6.79 5.65 5.56
N ALA A 42 -6.09 5.79 6.69
CA ALA A 42 -6.65 5.52 8.01
C ALA A 42 -7.80 6.48 8.37
N VAL A 43 -7.67 7.77 8.02
CA VAL A 43 -8.75 8.76 8.21
C VAL A 43 -9.94 8.43 7.31
N GLN A 44 -9.69 8.04 6.05
CA GLN A 44 -10.75 7.69 5.10
C GLN A 44 -11.48 6.40 5.48
N GLU A 45 -10.77 5.37 5.97
CA GLU A 45 -11.39 4.15 6.52
C GLU A 45 -12.18 4.45 7.80
N GLY A 46 -11.65 5.30 8.69
CA GLY A 46 -12.34 5.70 9.92
C GLY A 46 -13.64 6.46 9.64
N LEU A 47 -13.59 7.44 8.73
CA LEU A 47 -14.76 8.20 8.30
C LEU A 47 -15.77 7.32 7.53
N GLY A 48 -15.28 6.39 6.71
CA GLY A 48 -16.11 5.42 6.01
C GLY A 48 -16.91 4.55 6.97
N LYS A 49 -16.23 3.93 7.95
CA LYS A 49 -16.88 3.12 8.99
C LYS A 49 -17.86 3.94 9.82
N ALA A 50 -17.49 5.16 10.24
CA ALA A 50 -18.39 6.03 11.00
C ALA A 50 -19.66 6.39 10.21
N ARG A 51 -19.54 6.77 8.92
CA ARG A 51 -20.70 7.05 8.06
C ARG A 51 -21.57 5.81 7.86
N THR A 52 -20.96 4.63 7.69
CA THR A 52 -21.71 3.37 7.53
C THR A 52 -22.52 3.03 8.77
N GLU A 53 -21.93 3.16 9.96
CA GLU A 53 -22.63 2.86 11.22
C GLU A 53 -23.77 3.84 11.50
N VAL A 54 -23.55 5.14 11.25
CA VAL A 54 -24.61 6.17 11.33
C VAL A 54 -25.72 5.89 10.31
N GLY A 55 -25.37 5.55 9.08
CA GLY A 55 -26.36 5.20 8.04
C GLY A 55 -27.20 3.98 8.40
N LYS A 56 -26.59 2.93 8.99
CA LYS A 56 -27.32 1.76 9.49
C LYS A 56 -28.26 2.10 10.64
N ALA A 57 -27.82 2.94 11.59
CA ALA A 57 -28.65 3.35 12.72
C ALA A 57 -29.87 4.14 12.25
N LEU A 58 -29.68 5.12 11.36
CA LEU A 58 -30.75 5.89 10.76
C LEU A 58 -31.71 5.01 9.94
N LYS A 59 -31.18 4.05 9.18
CA LYS A 59 -32.01 3.11 8.41
C LYS A 59 -32.89 2.24 9.31
N LYS A 60 -32.36 1.71 10.42
CA LYS A 60 -33.14 0.94 11.39
C LYS A 60 -34.24 1.76 12.05
N ILE A 61 -33.95 3.02 12.39
CA ILE A 61 -34.94 3.94 12.94
C ILE A 61 -36.03 4.23 11.90
N GLY A 62 -35.66 4.46 10.64
CA GLY A 62 -36.61 4.67 9.55
C GLY A 62 -37.51 3.46 9.31
N ASP A 63 -36.95 2.25 9.31
CA ASP A 63 -37.69 0.98 9.18
C ASP A 63 -38.69 0.80 10.33
N ALA A 64 -38.29 1.10 11.57
CA ALA A 64 -39.14 0.95 12.76
C ALA A 64 -40.27 1.99 12.84
N ILE A 65 -40.11 3.15 12.22
CA ILE A 65 -41.14 4.20 12.18
C ILE A 65 -42.07 4.05 10.97
N SER A 66 -41.61 3.39 9.89
CA SER A 66 -42.39 3.20 8.66
C SER A 66 -43.19 1.89 8.64
N GLY A 67 -42.97 1.00 9.61
CA GLY A 67 -43.72 -0.23 9.84
C GLY A 67 -44.90 -0.05 10.78
#